data_AF-A0A838KEE9-F1
#
_entry.id   AF-A0A838KEE9-F1
#
_cell.length_a   1.000
_cell.length_b   1.000
_cell.length_c   1.000
_cell.angle_alpha   90.00
_cell.angle_beta   90.00
_cell.angle_gamma   90.00
#
_symmetry.space_group_name_H-M   'P 1'
#
loop_
_entity.id
_entity.type
_entity.pdbx_description
1 polymer ?
#
loop_
_entity_poly.entity_id
_entity_poly.type
_entity_poly.pdbx_seq_one_letter_code
_entity_poly.pdbx_strand_id
1 'polypeptide(L)'
;MTDLVPHWLHSVQEASAQGDLPAAGADLLGRWAEPHRRYHGLDHLAAVLARVDELADETSDATAVRLAAWFHDAVYDPTAPDNEERSALLASETLQALHVDKRRVDEVARLVRLTRTHDPLPRDTNGAVLCDADLAVLAATAQDYERYVAEIRAEYAHLDDATFRSGRSAVLRSLLDRPTLFRTAHGRTAWEVAARTNIQRELAHYS
;
A
#
# COMPACT_ATOMS: atom_id res chain seq x y z
N MET A 1 10.09 16.48 2.17
CA MET A 1 10.06 15.05 1.79
C MET A 1 10.83 14.29 2.85
N THR A 2 10.23 13.23 3.38
CA THR A 2 10.91 12.29 4.28
C THR A 2 12.07 11.64 3.53
N ASP A 3 13.25 11.60 4.13
CA ASP A 3 14.36 10.83 3.58
C ASP A 3 14.06 9.34 3.81
N LEU A 4 13.76 8.61 2.74
CA LEU A 4 13.35 7.21 2.80
C LEU A 4 14.55 6.24 2.77
N VAL A 5 15.77 6.71 2.47
CA VAL A 5 16.96 5.85 2.43
C VAL A 5 17.25 5.20 3.80
N PRO A 6 17.20 5.93 4.94
CA PRO A 6 17.36 5.31 6.25
C PRO A 6 16.30 4.26 6.57
N HIS A 7 15.04 4.49 6.15
CA HIS A 7 13.94 3.54 6.34
C HIS A 7 14.16 2.25 5.55
N TRP A 8 14.68 2.35 4.33
CA TRP A 8 15.06 1.19 3.52
C TRP A 8 16.16 0.39 4.22
N LEU A 9 17.26 1.06 4.57
CA LEU A 9 18.41 0.43 5.22
C LEU A 9 18.02 -0.27 6.52
N HIS A 10 17.17 0.35 7.34
CA HIS A 10 16.62 -0.26 8.54
C HIS A 10 15.83 -1.55 8.22
N SER A 11 14.91 -1.49 7.26
CA SER A 11 14.05 -2.63 6.89
C SER A 11 14.86 -3.84 6.43
N VAL A 12 15.88 -3.62 5.59
CA VAL A 12 16.74 -4.71 5.09
C VAL A 12 17.76 -5.21 6.11
N GLN A 13 18.20 -4.36 7.04
CA GLN A 13 19.05 -4.78 8.16
C GLN A 13 18.30 -5.71 9.13
N GLU A 14 17.05 -5.39 9.49
CA GLU A 14 16.20 -6.29 10.28
C GLU A 14 15.98 -7.64 9.58
N ALA A 15 15.91 -7.62 8.24
CA ALA A 15 15.79 -8.82 7.43
C ALA A 15 17.11 -9.61 7.31
N SER A 16 18.21 -9.12 7.89
CA SER A 16 19.57 -9.68 7.76
C SER A 16 20.03 -9.78 6.29
N ALA A 17 19.57 -8.86 5.45
CA ALA A 17 19.94 -8.81 4.05
C ALA A 17 21.43 -8.48 3.86
N GLN A 18 21.99 -8.95 2.75
CA GLN A 18 23.38 -8.79 2.35
C GLN A 18 23.46 -8.30 0.91
N GLY A 19 24.67 -7.99 0.42
CA GLY A 19 24.88 -7.48 -0.93
C GLY A 19 24.80 -5.95 -1.00
N ASP A 20 24.46 -5.42 -2.19
CA ASP A 20 24.41 -3.97 -2.43
C ASP A 20 23.06 -3.37 -2.02
N LEU A 21 22.87 -3.22 -0.71
CA LEU A 21 21.64 -2.67 -0.12
C LEU A 21 21.34 -1.25 -0.62
N PRO A 22 22.31 -0.31 -0.72
CA PRO A 22 22.04 1.03 -1.24
C PRO A 22 21.55 1.02 -2.70
N ALA A 23 22.12 0.19 -3.57
CA ALA A 23 21.70 0.12 -4.97
C ALA A 23 20.25 -0.37 -5.12
N ALA A 24 19.85 -1.41 -4.37
CA ALA A 24 18.49 -1.91 -4.37
C ALA A 24 17.47 -0.86 -3.87
N GLY A 25 17.83 -0.11 -2.83
CA GLY A 25 17.01 1.00 -2.33
C GLY A 25 16.88 2.13 -3.33
N ALA A 26 17.96 2.49 -4.02
CA ALA A 26 17.95 3.51 -5.06
C ALA A 26 17.08 3.12 -6.27
N ASP A 27 17.12 1.85 -6.70
CA ASP A 27 16.22 1.35 -7.76
C ASP A 27 14.75 1.47 -7.35
N LEU A 28 14.40 1.02 -6.14
CA LEU A 28 13.04 1.13 -5.62
C LEU A 28 12.57 2.58 -5.54
N LEU A 29 13.38 3.48 -4.97
CA LEU A 29 13.03 4.90 -4.90
C LEU A 29 12.87 5.51 -6.30
N GLY A 30 13.67 5.08 -7.27
CA GLY A 30 13.52 5.47 -8.68
C GLY A 30 12.16 5.10 -9.25
N ARG A 31 11.67 3.88 -8.97
CA ARG A 31 10.34 3.41 -9.39
C ARG A 31 9.21 4.21 -8.73
N TRP A 32 9.30 4.44 -7.42
CA TRP A 32 8.33 5.26 -6.70
C TRP A 32 8.33 6.74 -7.11
N ALA A 33 9.42 7.21 -7.74
CA ALA A 33 9.57 8.57 -8.23
C ALA A 33 9.20 8.75 -9.71
N GLU A 34 8.66 7.73 -10.38
CA GLU A 34 8.29 7.82 -11.80
C GLU A 34 7.30 8.98 -12.05
N PRO A 35 7.52 9.84 -13.07
CA PRO A 35 6.79 11.12 -13.22
C PRO A 35 5.28 11.00 -13.46
N HIS A 36 4.78 9.82 -13.87
CA HIS A 36 3.36 9.58 -14.11
C HIS A 36 2.56 9.35 -12.83
N ARG A 37 3.24 9.01 -11.72
CA ARG A 37 2.61 8.77 -10.41
C ARG A 37 2.16 10.10 -9.81
N ARG A 38 0.93 10.13 -9.29
CA ARG A 38 0.37 11.29 -8.59
C ARG A 38 0.05 10.94 -7.14
N TYR A 39 -0.66 9.85 -6.92
CA TYR A 39 -0.94 9.32 -5.60
C TYR A 39 0.09 8.25 -5.23
N HIS A 40 0.30 7.24 -6.09
CA HIS A 40 1.15 6.08 -5.78
C HIS A 40 2.65 6.38 -5.96
N GLY A 41 3.13 7.43 -5.30
CA GLY A 41 4.51 7.90 -5.31
C GLY A 41 5.19 7.83 -3.93
N LEU A 42 6.33 8.52 -3.79
CA LEU A 42 7.13 8.52 -2.56
C LEU A 42 6.37 8.97 -1.30
N ASP A 43 5.43 9.90 -1.42
CA ASP A 43 4.62 10.37 -0.28
C ASP A 43 3.64 9.29 0.21
N HIS A 44 3.05 8.51 -0.70
CA HIS A 44 2.22 7.34 -0.35
C HIS A 44 3.06 6.26 0.33
N LEU A 45 4.23 5.91 -0.24
CA LEU A 45 5.14 4.95 0.38
C LEU A 45 5.53 5.38 1.81
N ALA A 46 5.88 6.65 2.01
CA ALA A 46 6.22 7.18 3.33
C ALA A 46 5.03 7.08 4.30
N ALA A 47 3.81 7.37 3.84
CA ALA A 47 2.60 7.25 4.64
C ALA A 47 2.31 5.80 5.04
N VAL A 48 2.42 4.85 4.10
CA VAL A 48 2.20 3.41 4.35
C VAL A 48 3.22 2.89 5.36
N LEU A 49 4.51 3.19 5.18
CA LEU A 49 5.57 2.76 6.11
C LEU A 49 5.32 3.29 7.52
N ALA A 50 4.92 4.55 7.66
CA ALA A 50 4.59 5.13 8.97
C ALA A 50 3.39 4.42 9.63
N ARG A 51 2.39 3.99 8.84
CA ARG A 51 1.23 3.25 9.36
C ARG A 51 1.58 1.80 9.72
N VAL A 52 2.48 1.17 8.97
CA VAL A 52 3.04 -0.14 9.35
C VAL A 52 3.75 -0.04 10.70
N ASP A 53 4.53 1.02 10.94
CA ASP A 53 5.21 1.23 12.22
C ASP A 53 4.23 1.50 13.38
N GLU A 54 3.15 2.25 13.14
CA GLU A 54 2.07 2.47 14.12
C GLU A 54 1.34 1.16 14.50
N LEU A 55 1.24 0.23 13.55
CA LEU A 55 0.54 -1.04 13.71
C LEU A 55 1.49 -2.22 14.02
N ALA A 56 2.78 -1.96 14.28
CA ALA A 56 3.80 -3.01 14.34
C ALA A 56 3.55 -4.05 15.45
N ASP A 57 2.87 -3.68 16.53
CA ASP A 57 2.51 -4.58 17.63
C ASP A 57 1.32 -5.52 17.30
N GLU A 58 0.62 -5.29 16.19
CA GLU A 58 -0.51 -6.11 15.74
C GLU A 58 -0.13 -7.14 14.66
N THR A 59 1.16 -7.26 14.31
CA THR A 59 1.68 -8.20 13.32
C THR A 59 2.63 -9.23 13.95
N SER A 60 2.78 -10.38 13.26
CA SER A 60 3.68 -11.45 13.71
C SER A 60 5.10 -11.31 13.14
N ASP A 61 5.25 -10.58 12.03
CA ASP A 61 6.54 -10.26 11.40
C ASP A 61 6.46 -8.84 10.80
N ALA A 62 6.75 -7.82 11.63
CA ALA A 62 6.76 -6.42 11.19
C ALA A 62 7.78 -6.16 10.08
N THR A 63 8.91 -6.87 10.08
CA THR A 63 9.95 -6.75 9.05
C THR A 63 9.42 -7.22 7.69
N ALA A 64 8.72 -8.35 7.63
CA ALA A 64 8.09 -8.80 6.38
C ALA A 64 7.04 -7.81 5.87
N VAL A 65 6.23 -7.22 6.77
CA VAL A 65 5.22 -6.22 6.39
C VAL A 65 5.88 -4.93 5.86
N ARG A 66 6.93 -4.42 6.52
CA ARG A 66 7.70 -3.25 6.03
C ARG A 66 8.28 -3.50 4.64
N LEU A 67 8.91 -4.66 4.44
CA LEU A 67 9.43 -5.02 3.12
C LEU A 67 8.29 -5.09 2.09
N ALA A 68 7.16 -5.70 2.41
CA ALA A 68 6.01 -5.72 1.50
C ALA A 68 5.50 -4.31 1.16
N ALA A 69 5.47 -3.39 2.13
CA ALA A 69 5.12 -1.99 1.88
C ALA A 69 6.06 -1.31 0.86
N TRP A 70 7.36 -1.59 0.92
CA TRP A 70 8.32 -1.09 -0.07
C TRP A 70 8.04 -1.55 -1.50
N PHE A 71 7.47 -2.75 -1.66
CA PHE A 71 7.28 -3.36 -2.96
C PHE A 71 5.85 -3.25 -3.51
N HIS A 72 4.82 -3.02 -2.70
CA HIS A 72 3.43 -3.29 -3.12
C HIS A 72 3.01 -2.61 -4.45
N ASP A 73 3.37 -1.33 -4.64
CA ASP A 73 3.19 -0.60 -5.91
C ASP A 73 4.51 -0.19 -6.57
N ALA A 74 5.61 -0.91 -6.29
CA ALA A 74 6.90 -0.65 -6.92
C ALA A 74 6.84 -0.81 -8.44
N VAL A 75 5.93 -1.63 -8.96
CA VAL A 75 5.49 -1.60 -10.35
C VAL A 75 4.07 -1.02 -10.39
N TYR A 76 3.88 0.07 -11.15
CA TYR A 76 2.57 0.72 -11.25
C TYR A 76 2.33 1.28 -12.65
N ASP A 77 1.35 0.69 -13.32
CA ASP A 77 0.74 1.19 -14.53
C ASP A 77 -0.79 1.12 -14.34
N PRO A 78 -1.50 2.26 -14.25
CA PRO A 78 -2.94 2.26 -13.97
C PRO A 78 -3.79 1.65 -15.12
N THR A 79 -3.16 1.32 -16.25
CA THR A 79 -3.80 0.62 -17.38
C THR A 79 -3.55 -0.89 -17.38
N ALA A 80 -2.63 -1.38 -16.54
CA ALA A 80 -2.25 -2.78 -16.44
C ALA A 80 -3.00 -3.50 -15.30
N PRO A 81 -3.44 -4.76 -15.50
CA PRO A 81 -4.18 -5.51 -14.48
C PRO A 81 -3.28 -6.37 -13.57
N ASP A 82 -1.96 -6.36 -13.76
CA ASP A 82 -1.01 -7.30 -13.17
C ASP A 82 0.09 -6.62 -12.33
N ASN A 83 -0.12 -5.36 -11.93
CA ASN A 83 0.85 -4.58 -11.14
C ASN A 83 1.29 -5.32 -9.88
N GLU A 84 0.36 -5.86 -9.10
CA GLU A 84 0.67 -6.53 -7.83
C GLU A 84 1.47 -7.82 -8.05
N GLU A 85 1.21 -8.56 -9.13
CA GLU A 85 2.00 -9.76 -9.46
C GLU A 85 3.41 -9.36 -9.87
N ARG A 86 3.56 -8.33 -10.71
CA ARG A 86 4.87 -7.83 -11.15
C ARG A 86 5.68 -7.25 -9.99
N SER A 87 5.04 -6.53 -9.08
CA SER A 87 5.61 -6.04 -7.82
C SER A 87 6.05 -7.20 -6.92
N ALA A 88 5.27 -8.27 -6.80
CA ALA A 88 5.61 -9.44 -6.00
C ALA A 88 6.80 -10.24 -6.58
N LEU A 89 6.88 -10.34 -7.91
CA LEU A 89 8.02 -10.94 -8.60
C LEU A 89 9.28 -10.11 -8.40
N LEU A 90 9.19 -8.78 -8.56
CA LEU A 90 10.28 -7.85 -8.27
C LEU A 90 10.76 -8.02 -6.82
N ALA A 91 9.85 -8.06 -5.84
CA ALA A 91 10.19 -8.29 -4.44
C ALA A 91 10.95 -9.61 -4.24
N SER A 92 10.49 -10.67 -4.89
CA SER A 92 11.11 -11.99 -4.81
C SER A 92 12.53 -11.99 -5.35
N GLU A 93 12.73 -11.44 -6.55
CA GLU A 93 14.03 -11.36 -7.22
C GLU A 93 15.02 -10.49 -6.44
N THR A 94 14.60 -9.28 -6.04
CA THR A 94 15.44 -8.35 -5.29
C THR A 94 15.84 -8.94 -3.94
N LEU A 95 14.90 -9.45 -3.14
CA LEU A 95 15.21 -9.95 -1.80
C LEU A 95 16.03 -11.25 -1.82
N GLN A 96 15.85 -12.11 -2.84
CA GLN A 96 16.73 -13.27 -3.04
C GLN A 96 18.15 -12.86 -3.40
N ALA A 97 18.31 -11.87 -4.28
CA ALA A 97 19.63 -11.33 -4.63
C ALA A 97 20.32 -10.68 -3.41
N LEU A 98 19.53 -10.16 -2.47
CA LEU A 98 20.01 -9.64 -1.19
C LEU A 98 20.13 -10.73 -0.08
N HIS A 99 20.05 -12.01 -0.43
CA HIS A 99 20.21 -13.13 0.50
C HIS A 99 19.26 -13.12 1.72
N VAL A 100 18.08 -12.52 1.59
CA VAL A 100 17.03 -12.60 2.62
C VAL A 100 16.51 -14.03 2.71
N ASP A 101 16.19 -14.48 3.93
CA ASP A 101 15.65 -15.82 4.17
C ASP A 101 14.42 -16.12 3.29
N LYS A 102 14.40 -17.32 2.70
CA LYS A 102 13.37 -17.72 1.72
C LYS A 102 11.96 -17.59 2.29
N ARG A 103 11.73 -17.96 3.56
CA ARG A 103 10.39 -17.89 4.17
C ARG A 103 9.91 -16.44 4.22
N ARG A 104 10.80 -15.49 4.50
CA ARG A 104 10.46 -14.07 4.50
C ARG A 104 10.22 -13.55 3.08
N VAL A 105 11.02 -13.97 2.10
CA VAL A 105 10.78 -13.63 0.69
C VAL A 105 9.40 -14.10 0.24
N ASP A 106 9.05 -15.35 0.52
CA ASP A 106 7.75 -15.93 0.16
C ASP A 106 6.60 -15.15 0.82
N GLU A 107 6.77 -14.76 2.10
CA GLU A 107 5.77 -13.97 2.82
C GLU A 107 5.62 -12.55 2.25
N VAL A 108 6.71 -11.86 1.96
CA VAL A 108 6.68 -10.53 1.31
C VAL A 108 5.93 -10.61 -0.02
N ALA A 109 6.25 -11.59 -0.85
CA ALA A 109 5.60 -11.75 -2.15
C ALA A 109 4.11 -12.12 -2.03
N ARG A 110 3.72 -12.87 -0.98
CA ARG A 110 2.31 -13.14 -0.68
C ARG A 110 1.58 -11.88 -0.24
N LEU A 111 2.18 -11.09 0.63
CA LEU A 111 1.62 -9.84 1.14
C LEU A 111 1.45 -8.79 0.03
N VAL A 112 2.43 -8.64 -0.87
CA VAL A 112 2.29 -7.77 -2.04
C VAL A 112 1.12 -8.20 -2.93
N ARG A 113 0.95 -9.50 -3.22
CA ARG A 113 -0.21 -9.98 -4.00
C ARG A 113 -1.55 -9.73 -3.30
N LEU A 114 -1.56 -9.65 -1.98
CA LEU A 114 -2.77 -9.46 -1.19
C LEU A 114 -3.34 -8.04 -1.35
N THR A 115 -2.52 -7.04 -1.69
CA THR A 115 -2.99 -5.66 -1.91
C THR A 115 -3.89 -5.53 -3.13
N ARG A 116 -3.96 -6.54 -4.00
CA ARG A 116 -4.95 -6.56 -5.09
C ARG A 116 -6.40 -6.60 -4.58
N THR A 117 -6.65 -7.26 -3.44
CA THR A 117 -8.00 -7.44 -2.89
C THR A 117 -8.21 -6.73 -1.57
N HIS A 118 -7.13 -6.43 -0.86
CA HIS A 118 -7.13 -5.95 0.52
C HIS A 118 -8.02 -6.78 1.45
N ASP A 119 -8.05 -8.10 1.26
CA ASP A 119 -8.92 -9.00 2.02
C ASP A 119 -8.12 -10.15 2.66
N PRO A 120 -7.40 -9.86 3.76
CA PRO A 120 -6.65 -10.88 4.49
C PRO A 120 -7.59 -11.92 5.09
N LEU A 121 -7.11 -13.16 5.17
CA LEU A 121 -7.83 -14.23 5.86
C LEU A 121 -7.98 -13.92 7.36
N PRO A 122 -9.00 -14.48 8.05
CA PRO A 122 -9.07 -14.41 9.49
C PRO A 122 -7.77 -14.89 10.14
N ARG A 123 -7.21 -14.10 11.07
CA ARG A 123 -5.92 -14.33 11.76
C ARG A 123 -4.66 -14.13 10.91
N ASP A 124 -4.76 -13.66 9.67
CA ASP A 124 -3.60 -13.18 8.91
C ASP A 124 -3.21 -11.77 9.42
N THR A 125 -2.44 -11.72 10.51
CA THR A 125 -2.04 -10.48 11.17
C THR A 125 -1.13 -9.62 10.30
N ASN A 126 -0.23 -10.25 9.53
CA ASN A 126 0.67 -9.54 8.62
C ASN A 126 -0.12 -8.88 7.48
N GLY A 127 -1.04 -9.64 6.88
CA GLY A 127 -1.93 -9.12 5.84
C GLY A 127 -2.88 -8.05 6.36
N ALA A 128 -3.41 -8.21 7.58
CA ALA A 128 -4.22 -7.19 8.24
C ALA A 128 -3.47 -5.86 8.39
N VAL A 129 -2.23 -5.89 8.87
CA VAL A 129 -1.43 -4.66 9.02
C VAL A 129 -1.11 -4.02 7.67
N LEU A 130 -0.67 -4.79 6.67
CA LEU A 130 -0.35 -4.21 5.36
C LEU A 130 -1.59 -3.57 4.71
N CYS A 131 -2.71 -4.30 4.66
CA CYS A 131 -3.93 -3.81 4.04
C CYS A 131 -4.49 -2.58 4.77
N ASP A 132 -4.47 -2.58 6.10
CA ASP A 132 -4.94 -1.43 6.88
C ASP A 132 -4.02 -0.21 6.71
N ALA A 133 -2.69 -0.43 6.66
CA ALA A 133 -1.72 0.64 6.44
C ALA A 133 -1.89 1.29 5.06
N ASP A 134 -2.12 0.49 4.02
CA ASP A 134 -2.35 0.97 2.66
C ASP A 134 -3.69 1.70 2.51
N LEU A 135 -4.74 1.19 3.15
CA LEU A 135 -6.07 1.82 3.17
C LEU A 135 -6.21 2.97 4.17
N ALA A 136 -5.18 3.28 4.97
CA ALA A 136 -5.26 4.27 6.04
C ALA A 136 -5.58 5.69 5.54
N VAL A 137 -5.24 6.02 4.29
CA VAL A 137 -5.61 7.29 3.64
C VAL A 137 -7.12 7.54 3.69
N LEU A 138 -7.94 6.49 3.73
CA LEU A 138 -9.38 6.62 3.77
C LEU A 138 -9.83 7.36 5.03
N ALA A 139 -9.12 7.18 6.14
CA ALA A 139 -9.36 7.83 7.41
C ALA A 139 -8.63 9.17 7.58
N ALA A 140 -8.02 9.71 6.52
CA ALA A 140 -7.33 10.99 6.56
C ALA A 140 -8.29 12.16 6.87
N THR A 141 -7.72 13.33 7.13
CA THR A 141 -8.51 14.56 7.25
C THR A 141 -9.30 14.81 5.96
N ALA A 142 -10.41 15.55 6.04
CA ALA A 142 -11.22 15.86 4.87
C ALA A 142 -10.40 16.50 3.73
N GLN A 143 -9.49 17.41 4.09
CA GLN A 143 -8.60 18.09 3.14
C GLN A 143 -7.61 17.12 2.47
N ASP A 144 -6.99 16.23 3.24
CA ASP A 144 -6.04 15.26 2.69
C ASP A 144 -6.75 14.20 1.84
N TYR A 145 -7.97 13.80 2.24
CA TYR A 145 -8.80 12.88 1.46
C TYR A 145 -9.21 13.50 0.11
N GLU A 146 -9.58 14.79 0.07
CA GLU A 146 -9.87 15.49 -1.19
C GLU A 146 -8.65 15.54 -2.13
N ARG A 147 -7.45 15.74 -1.57
CA ARG A 147 -6.19 15.66 -2.34
C ARG A 147 -5.98 14.26 -2.90
N TYR A 148 -6.15 13.22 -2.06
CA TYR A 148 -6.09 11.82 -2.47
C TYR A 148 -7.03 11.52 -3.66
N VAL A 149 -8.30 11.93 -3.57
CA VAL A 149 -9.28 11.72 -4.65
C VAL A 149 -8.86 12.42 -5.94
N ALA A 150 -8.33 13.65 -5.86
CA ALA A 150 -7.85 14.39 -7.02
C ALA A 150 -6.63 13.73 -7.67
N GLU A 151 -5.69 13.23 -6.87
CA GLU A 151 -4.48 12.53 -7.34
C GLU A 151 -4.84 11.20 -8.02
N ILE A 152 -5.76 10.41 -7.42
CA ILE A 152 -6.31 9.21 -8.06
C ILE A 152 -7.01 9.57 -9.38
N ARG A 153 -7.83 10.62 -9.42
CA ARG A 153 -8.47 11.04 -10.68
C ARG A 153 -7.45 11.35 -11.77
N ALA A 154 -6.32 11.97 -11.39
CA ALA A 154 -5.25 12.32 -12.32
C ALA A 154 -4.50 11.09 -12.87
N GLU A 155 -4.30 10.03 -12.08
CA GLU A 155 -3.68 8.78 -12.56
C GLU A 155 -4.59 8.02 -13.54
N TYR A 156 -5.90 8.11 -13.33
CA TYR A 156 -6.90 7.53 -14.22
C TYR A 156 -7.40 8.51 -15.30
N ALA A 157 -6.65 9.56 -15.63
CA ALA A 157 -7.03 10.56 -16.64
C ALA A 157 -7.22 9.97 -18.06
N HIS A 158 -6.74 8.74 -18.30
CA HIS A 158 -6.95 7.99 -19.53
C HIS A 158 -8.40 7.46 -19.68
N LEU A 159 -9.17 7.42 -18.58
CA LEU A 159 -10.60 7.09 -18.61
C LEU A 159 -11.44 8.36 -18.73
N ASP A 160 -12.55 8.26 -19.48
CA ASP A 160 -13.59 9.28 -19.44
C ASP A 160 -14.24 9.36 -18.04
N ASP A 161 -14.90 10.48 -17.76
CA ASP A 161 -15.46 10.76 -16.44
C ASP A 161 -16.55 9.77 -16.02
N ALA A 162 -17.37 9.27 -16.96
CA ALA A 162 -18.44 8.33 -16.63
C ALA A 162 -17.86 6.96 -16.23
N THR A 163 -16.89 6.49 -17.00
CA THR A 163 -16.16 5.25 -16.74
C THR A 163 -15.40 5.32 -15.42
N PHE A 164 -14.67 6.41 -15.18
CA PHE A 164 -13.95 6.62 -13.91
C PHE A 164 -14.91 6.62 -12.71
N ARG A 165 -15.98 7.42 -12.75
CA ARG A 165 -16.94 7.51 -11.63
C ARG A 165 -17.63 6.18 -11.35
N SER A 166 -18.00 5.45 -12.40
CA SER A 166 -18.62 4.13 -12.26
C SER A 166 -17.67 3.14 -11.58
N GLY A 167 -16.43 3.02 -12.08
CA GLY A 167 -15.41 2.13 -11.51
C GLY A 167 -15.03 2.51 -10.09
N ARG A 168 -14.76 3.79 -9.84
CA ARG A 168 -14.43 4.31 -8.50
C ARG A 168 -15.57 4.08 -7.51
N SER A 169 -16.81 4.34 -7.91
CA SER A 169 -17.98 4.07 -7.07
C SER A 169 -18.12 2.58 -6.73
N ALA A 170 -17.82 1.69 -7.67
CA ALA A 170 -17.87 0.25 -7.43
C ALA A 170 -16.82 -0.18 -6.39
N VAL A 171 -15.59 0.32 -6.49
CA VAL A 171 -14.53 0.07 -5.48
C VAL A 171 -14.98 0.54 -4.10
N LEU A 172 -15.42 1.79 -3.99
CA LEU A 172 -15.85 2.41 -2.73
C LEU A 172 -17.04 1.70 -2.08
N ARG A 173 -18.04 1.31 -2.88
CA ARG A 173 -19.19 0.53 -2.39
C ARG A 173 -18.74 -0.85 -1.90
N SER A 174 -17.88 -1.54 -2.65
CA SER A 174 -17.37 -2.85 -2.23
C SER A 174 -16.60 -2.80 -0.90
N LEU A 175 -15.92 -1.68 -0.62
CA LEU A 175 -15.32 -1.41 0.69
C LEU A 175 -16.39 -1.22 1.76
N LEU A 176 -17.40 -0.36 1.52
CA LEU A 176 -18.47 -0.10 2.49
C LEU A 176 -19.33 -1.33 2.81
N ASP A 177 -19.50 -2.25 1.87
CA ASP A 177 -20.26 -3.50 2.04
C ASP A 177 -19.57 -4.48 3.00
N ARG A 178 -18.27 -4.27 3.30
CA ARG A 178 -17.56 -5.07 4.30
C ARG A 178 -18.07 -4.74 5.71
N PRO A 179 -18.21 -5.74 6.61
CA PRO A 179 -18.58 -5.50 8.01
C PRO A 179 -17.64 -4.52 8.73
N THR A 180 -16.35 -4.58 8.40
CA THR A 180 -15.34 -3.59 8.79
C THR A 180 -14.44 -3.29 7.60
N LEU A 181 -14.02 -2.02 7.47
CA LEU A 181 -13.01 -1.59 6.50
C LEU A 181 -11.64 -2.09 6.93
N PHE A 182 -11.33 -1.90 8.22
CA PHE A 182 -10.04 -2.24 8.81
C PHE A 182 -10.07 -3.59 9.56
N ARG A 183 -8.95 -4.29 9.58
CA ARG A 183 -8.76 -5.66 10.11
C ARG A 183 -7.97 -5.68 11.42
N THR A 184 -7.16 -4.66 11.69
CA THR A 184 -6.48 -4.42 12.98
C THR A 184 -7.45 -3.85 14.02
N ALA A 185 -7.15 -4.04 15.30
CA ALA A 185 -7.91 -3.46 16.40
C ALA A 185 -7.77 -1.94 16.43
N HIS A 186 -6.56 -1.41 16.19
CA HIS A 186 -6.32 0.02 16.06
C HIS A 186 -7.13 0.61 14.90
N GLY A 187 -7.02 0.06 13.69
CA GLY A 187 -7.73 0.59 12.51
C GLY A 187 -9.25 0.61 12.70
N ARG A 188 -9.82 -0.45 13.30
CA ARG A 188 -11.26 -0.48 13.62
C ARG A 188 -11.68 0.62 14.61
N THR A 189 -10.83 0.94 15.58
CA THR A 189 -11.16 1.87 16.66
C THR A 189 -10.89 3.32 16.28
N ALA A 190 -9.75 3.57 15.65
CA ALA A 190 -9.26 4.92 15.37
C ALA A 190 -9.67 5.43 13.98
N TRP A 191 -9.82 4.55 12.98
CA TRP A 191 -9.89 4.95 11.57
C TRP A 191 -11.25 4.69 10.91
N GLU A 192 -11.95 3.63 11.31
CA GLU A 192 -13.18 3.14 10.65
C GLU A 192 -14.25 4.23 10.43
N VAL A 193 -14.58 5.01 11.47
CA VAL A 193 -15.64 6.02 11.40
C VAL A 193 -15.27 7.14 10.43
N ALA A 194 -14.03 7.62 10.48
CA ALA A 194 -13.53 8.67 9.58
C ALA A 194 -13.51 8.16 8.14
N ALA A 195 -13.01 6.94 7.91
CA ALA A 195 -12.98 6.32 6.59
C ALA A 195 -14.35 6.17 5.96
N ARG A 196 -15.33 5.62 6.69
CA ARG A 196 -16.70 5.49 6.17
C ARG A 196 -17.32 6.84 5.85
N THR A 197 -17.08 7.85 6.69
CA THR A 197 -17.58 9.22 6.46
C THR A 197 -16.99 9.83 5.19
N ASN A 198 -15.68 9.69 4.97
CA ASN A 198 -15.03 10.22 3.77
C ASN A 198 -15.49 9.48 2.50
N ILE A 199 -15.58 8.14 2.53
CA ILE A 199 -16.05 7.35 1.39
C ILE A 199 -17.49 7.73 1.02
N GLN A 200 -18.38 7.90 2.01
CA GLN A 200 -19.76 8.32 1.78
C GLN A 200 -19.83 9.73 1.19
N ARG A 201 -18.98 10.65 1.63
CA ARG A 201 -18.86 12.00 1.05
C ARG A 201 -18.41 11.93 -0.41
N GLU A 202 -17.38 11.14 -0.72
CA GLU A 202 -16.91 10.95 -2.10
C GLU A 202 -18.01 10.39 -3.01
N LEU A 203 -18.71 9.36 -2.56
CA LEU A 203 -19.81 8.74 -3.32
C LEU A 203 -20.95 9.74 -3.63
N ALA A 204 -21.23 10.69 -2.73
CA ALA A 204 -22.24 11.72 -2.97
C ALA A 204 -21.85 12.72 -4.08
N HIS A 205 -20.58 12.78 -4.48
CA HIS A 205 -20.13 13.56 -5.64
C HIS A 205 -20.27 12.81 -6.98
N TYR A 206 -20.54 11.50 -6.94
CA TYR A 206 -20.71 10.67 -8.14
C TYR A 206 -22.18 10.38 -8.49
N SER A 207 -23.09 10.69 -7.57
CA SER A 207 -24.55 10.62 -7.77
C SER A 207 -25.10 11.74 -8.65
#